data_AF-A0A259M8K2-F1
#
_entry.id   AF-A0A259M8K2-F1
#
_cell.length_a   1.000
_cell.length_b   1.000
_cell.length_c   1.000
_cell.angle_alpha   90.00
_cell.angle_beta   90.00
_cell.angle_gamma   90.00
#
_symmetry.space_group_name_H-M   'P 1'
#
loop_
_entity.id
_entity.type
_entity.pdbx_description
1 polymer ?
#
loop_
_entity_poly.entity_id
_entity_poly.type
_entity_poly.pdbx_seq_one_letter_code
_entity_poly.pdbx_strand_id
1 'polypeptide(L)'
;MKNYISMMAMALFLALPLQAAAQDISEDRVRELVLETIRENPEIVMEAVAILEARQAEAQAASQAEVLSRERDTLERDPNAPVLGNPEGDVTVVEFFDYNCPYCRRAKPEIEALLAADPDV
;
A
#
# COMPACT_ATOMS: atom_id res chain seq x y z
N MET A 1 -24.51 25.48 -67.70
CA MET A 1 -23.04 25.31 -67.51
C MET A 1 -22.57 25.76 -66.13
N LYS A 2 -22.97 26.94 -65.60
CA LYS A 2 -22.63 27.38 -64.23
C LYS A 2 -23.05 26.42 -63.11
N ASN A 3 -24.21 25.76 -63.24
CA ASN A 3 -24.76 24.90 -62.18
C ASN A 3 -24.07 23.52 -62.09
N TYR A 4 -23.45 23.03 -63.18
CA TYR A 4 -22.71 21.77 -63.19
C TYR A 4 -21.31 21.93 -62.58
N ILE A 5 -20.69 23.10 -62.75
CA ILE A 5 -19.40 23.45 -62.13
C ILE A 5 -19.55 23.53 -60.60
N SER A 6 -20.67 24.08 -60.12
CA SER A 6 -20.98 24.16 -58.69
C SER A 6 -21.24 22.79 -58.05
N MET A 7 -21.78 21.83 -58.80
CA MET A 7 -22.10 20.48 -58.29
C MET A 7 -20.86 19.58 -58.25
N MET A 8 -19.88 19.79 -59.13
CA MET A 8 -18.63 19.02 -59.15
C MET A 8 -17.65 19.46 -58.05
N ALA A 9 -17.69 20.74 -57.66
CA ALA A 9 -16.88 21.27 -56.55
C ALA A 9 -17.34 20.76 -55.17
N MET A 10 -18.64 20.52 -54.98
CA MET A 10 -19.21 20.00 -53.74
C MET A 10 -18.84 18.53 -53.49
N ALA A 11 -18.74 17.72 -54.56
CA ALA A 11 -18.37 16.31 -54.47
C ALA A 11 -16.88 16.11 -54.14
N LEU A 12 -16.01 17.06 -54.53
CA LEU A 12 -14.57 16.97 -54.27
C LEU A 12 -14.21 17.26 -52.81
N PHE A 13 -15.07 17.97 -52.07
CA PHE A 13 -14.86 18.27 -50.65
C PHE A 13 -15.21 17.10 -49.72
N LEU A 14 -16.03 16.14 -50.19
CA LEU A 14 -16.48 14.97 -49.41
C LEU A 14 -15.52 13.75 -49.51
N ALA A 15 -14.49 13.82 -50.35
CA ALA A 15 -13.57 12.70 -50.60
C ALA A 15 -12.19 12.87 -49.93
N LEU A 16 -11.96 13.91 -49.12
CA LEU A 16 -10.74 14.03 -48.33
C LEU A 16 -10.83 13.07 -47.12
N PRO A 17 -10.01 12.01 -47.05
CA PRO A 17 -9.93 11.23 -45.84
C PRO A 17 -9.38 12.16 -44.76
N LEU A 18 -10.13 12.33 -43.68
CA LEU A 18 -9.63 12.96 -42.47
C LEU A 18 -8.52 12.04 -41.93
N GLN A 19 -7.28 12.26 -42.38
CA GLN A 19 -6.12 11.57 -41.84
C GLN A 19 -5.94 12.09 -40.42
N ALA A 20 -6.55 11.38 -39.46
CA ALA A 20 -6.22 11.53 -38.05
C ALA A 20 -4.78 11.04 -37.88
N ALA A 21 -3.83 11.97 -37.99
CA ALA A 21 -2.46 11.72 -37.60
C ALA A 21 -2.47 11.50 -36.08
N ALA A 22 -2.09 10.31 -35.63
CA ALA A 22 -1.74 10.10 -34.24
C ALA A 22 -0.58 11.05 -33.94
N GLN A 23 -0.83 12.06 -33.10
CA GLN A 23 0.24 12.96 -32.67
C GLN A 23 1.11 12.18 -31.69
N ASP A 24 2.37 11.97 -32.05
CA ASP A 24 3.36 11.46 -31.11
C ASP A 24 3.53 12.48 -29.98
N ILE A 25 3.15 12.09 -28.78
CA ILE A 25 3.31 12.91 -27.57
C ILE A 25 4.76 12.80 -27.10
N SER A 26 5.37 13.95 -26.75
CA SER A 26 6.72 13.94 -26.18
C SER A 26 6.72 13.37 -24.76
N GLU A 27 7.82 12.73 -24.37
CA GLU A 27 7.98 12.19 -23.01
C GLU A 27 7.77 13.26 -21.92
N ASP A 28 8.26 14.49 -22.16
CA ASP A 28 8.08 15.61 -21.24
C ASP A 28 6.61 16.00 -21.08
N ARG A 29 5.82 15.96 -22.16
CA ARG A 29 4.38 16.22 -22.08
C ARG A 29 3.65 15.12 -21.32
N VAL A 30 4.09 13.87 -21.44
CA VAL A 30 3.55 12.76 -20.64
C VAL A 30 3.84 12.95 -19.16
N ARG A 31 5.08 13.30 -18.77
CA ARG A 31 5.44 13.55 -17.37
C ARG A 31 4.63 14.70 -16.76
N GLU A 32 4.45 15.78 -17.52
CA GLU A 32 3.63 16.91 -17.12
C GLU A 32 2.17 16.49 -16.90
N LEU A 33 1.59 15.75 -17.84
CA LEU A 33 0.21 15.27 -17.76
C LEU A 33 0.00 14.31 -16.57
N VAL A 34 0.97 13.45 -16.25
CA VAL A 34 0.92 12.58 -15.07
C VAL A 34 0.89 13.42 -13.78
N LEU A 35 1.75 14.43 -13.69
CA LEU A 35 1.77 15.32 -12.52
C LEU A 35 0.49 16.16 -12.40
N GLU A 36 -0.04 16.64 -13.52
CA GLU A 36 -1.33 17.34 -13.59
C GLU A 36 -2.46 16.43 -13.09
N THR A 37 -2.55 15.21 -13.63
CA THR A 37 -3.55 14.22 -13.24
C THR A 37 -3.50 13.89 -11.75
N ILE A 38 -2.29 13.68 -11.19
CA ILE A 38 -2.12 13.41 -9.75
C ILE A 38 -2.52 14.63 -8.91
N ARG A 39 -2.28 15.86 -9.39
CA ARG A 39 -2.66 17.08 -8.65
C ARG A 39 -4.16 17.35 -8.71
N GLU A 40 -4.79 17.06 -9.84
CA GLU A 40 -6.23 17.18 -10.02
C GLU A 40 -7.00 16.09 -9.26
N ASN A 41 -6.40 14.91 -9.10
CA ASN A 41 -7.00 13.77 -8.43
C ASN A 41 -5.96 13.03 -7.55
N PRO A 42 -5.59 13.61 -6.39
CA PRO A 42 -4.60 13.01 -5.48
C PRO A 42 -5.06 11.68 -4.89
N GLU A 43 -6.37 11.39 -4.89
CA GLU A 43 -6.96 10.15 -4.39
C GLU A 43 -6.46 8.93 -5.15
N ILE A 44 -6.08 9.06 -6.43
CA ILE A 44 -5.49 7.96 -7.23
C ILE A 44 -4.21 7.42 -6.58
N VAL A 45 -3.41 8.28 -5.94
CA VAL A 45 -2.20 7.84 -5.23
C VAL A 45 -2.59 7.03 -3.99
N MET A 46 -3.59 7.50 -3.24
CA MET A 46 -4.07 6.78 -2.06
C MET A 46 -4.74 5.45 -2.43
N GLU A 47 -5.45 5.38 -3.55
CA GLU A 47 -6.01 4.15 -4.09
C GLU A 47 -4.89 3.17 -4.46
N ALA A 48 -3.84 3.63 -5.15
CA ALA A 48 -2.69 2.81 -5.46
C ALA A 48 -2.01 2.27 -4.19
N VAL A 49 -1.84 3.12 -3.16
CA VAL A 49 -1.31 2.70 -1.85
C VAL A 49 -2.22 1.65 -1.22
N ALA A 50 -3.53 1.88 -1.13
CA ALA A 50 -4.47 0.94 -0.54
C ALA A 50 -4.48 -0.43 -1.26
N ILE A 51 -4.39 -0.42 -2.60
CA ILE A 51 -4.27 -1.65 -3.39
C ILE A 51 -2.98 -2.40 -3.04
N LEU A 52 -1.86 -1.68 -2.91
CA LEU A 52 -0.58 -2.29 -2.54
C LEU A 52 -0.61 -2.85 -1.12
N GLU A 53 -1.16 -2.09 -0.16
CA GLU A 53 -1.32 -2.54 1.23
C GLU A 53 -2.21 -3.79 1.30
N ALA A 54 -3.34 -3.82 0.58
CA ALA A 54 -4.21 -5.00 0.53
C ALA A 54 -3.48 -6.24 0.00
N ARG A 55 -2.74 -6.09 -1.11
CA ARG A 55 -1.93 -7.19 -1.67
C ARG A 55 -0.83 -7.64 -0.72
N GLN A 56 -0.18 -6.70 -0.03
CA GLN A 56 0.83 -7.02 0.98
C GLN A 56 0.20 -7.73 2.17
N ALA A 57 -0.96 -7.29 2.65
CA ALA A 57 -1.65 -7.93 3.76
C ALA A 57 -2.04 -9.38 3.43
N GLU A 58 -2.54 -9.64 2.21
CA GLU A 58 -2.85 -11.00 1.75
C GLU A 58 -1.60 -11.90 1.68
N ALA A 59 -0.51 -11.38 1.08
CA ALA A 59 0.75 -12.11 0.99
C ALA A 59 1.41 -12.32 2.38
N GLN A 60 1.34 -11.32 3.25
CA GLN A 60 1.82 -11.39 4.62
C GLN A 60 1.01 -12.39 5.42
N ALA A 61 -0.32 -12.38 5.35
CA ALA A 61 -1.18 -13.34 6.05
C ALA A 61 -0.82 -14.80 5.71
N ALA A 62 -0.49 -15.10 4.46
CA ALA A 62 -0.03 -16.43 4.06
C ALA A 62 1.34 -16.82 4.66
N SER A 63 2.22 -15.85 4.91
CA SER A 63 3.59 -16.08 5.38
C SER A 63 3.81 -15.84 6.89
N GLN A 64 2.88 -15.16 7.58
CA GLN A 64 3.03 -14.76 8.98
C GLN A 64 3.26 -15.96 9.91
N ALA A 65 2.48 -17.04 9.75
CA ALA A 65 2.64 -18.25 10.55
C ALA A 65 4.00 -18.92 10.31
N GLU A 66 4.49 -18.89 9.06
CA GLU A 66 5.81 -19.42 8.71
C GLU A 66 6.93 -18.58 9.35
N VAL A 67 6.84 -17.25 9.27
CA VAL A 67 7.79 -16.33 9.90
C VAL A 67 7.80 -16.53 11.41
N LEU A 68 6.63 -16.57 12.06
CA LEU A 68 6.55 -16.81 13.51
C LEU A 68 7.08 -18.19 13.91
N SER A 69 6.88 -19.21 13.07
CA SER A 69 7.46 -20.53 13.32
C SER A 69 8.99 -20.52 13.19
N ARG A 70 9.53 -19.78 12.20
CA ARG A 70 10.97 -19.70 11.94
C ARG A 70 11.71 -18.87 12.99
N GLU A 71 11.11 -17.76 13.42
CA GLU A 71 11.73 -16.81 14.35
C GLU A 71 11.39 -17.08 15.82
N ARG A 72 10.68 -18.18 16.13
CA ARG A 72 10.14 -18.45 17.46
C ARG A 72 11.19 -18.39 18.57
N ASP A 73 12.32 -19.07 18.39
CA ASP A 73 13.38 -19.10 19.39
C ASP A 73 13.99 -17.70 19.61
N THR A 74 14.07 -16.88 18.56
CA THR A 74 14.54 -15.49 18.66
C THR A 74 13.56 -14.62 19.43
N LEU A 75 12.25 -14.84 19.25
CA LEU A 75 11.21 -14.08 19.92
C LEU A 75 11.06 -14.48 21.40
N GLU A 76 11.12 -15.78 21.70
CA GLU A 76 10.81 -16.33 23.02
C GLU A 76 12.06 -16.55 23.90
N ARG A 77 13.26 -16.65 23.33
CA ARG A 77 14.49 -17.06 24.05
C ARG A 77 15.73 -16.23 23.74
N ASP A 78 15.57 -14.97 23.28
CA ASP A 78 16.71 -14.06 23.12
C ASP A 78 17.33 -13.72 24.49
N PRO A 79 18.61 -14.04 24.75
CA PRO A 79 19.27 -13.72 26.02
C PRO A 79 19.37 -12.22 26.30
N ASN A 80 19.15 -11.35 25.31
CA ASN A 80 19.16 -9.89 25.47
C ASN A 80 17.76 -9.32 25.80
N ALA A 81 16.71 -10.13 25.69
CA ALA A 81 15.34 -9.73 26.00
C ALA A 81 15.03 -10.02 27.49
N PRO A 82 14.62 -9.01 28.29
CA PRO A 82 14.23 -9.24 29.68
C PRO A 82 12.94 -10.08 29.79
N VAL A 83 12.95 -11.06 30.70
CA VAL A 83 11.75 -11.81 31.09
C VAL A 83 11.17 -11.18 32.36
N LEU A 84 9.89 -10.80 32.32
CA LEU A 84 9.19 -10.14 33.43
C LEU A 84 8.29 -11.09 34.24
N GLY A 85 7.83 -12.19 33.63
CA GLY A 85 6.93 -13.20 34.19
C GLY A 85 7.64 -14.50 34.56
N ASN A 86 6.90 -15.61 34.45
CA ASN A 86 7.41 -16.95 34.71
C ASN A 86 8.16 -17.50 33.49
N PRO A 87 9.50 -17.71 33.57
CA PRO A 87 10.27 -18.26 32.45
C PRO A 87 9.93 -19.72 32.09
N GLU A 88 9.22 -20.42 32.97
CA GLU A 88 8.71 -21.78 32.77
C GLU A 88 7.19 -21.81 32.55
N GLY A 89 6.58 -20.66 32.24
CA GLY A 89 5.15 -20.52 31.96
C GLY A 89 4.68 -21.34 30.76
N ASP A 90 3.38 -21.60 30.69
CA ASP A 90 2.76 -22.33 29.58
C ASP A 90 2.38 -21.43 28.39
N VAL A 91 2.40 -20.11 28.60
CA VAL A 91 2.17 -19.07 27.60
C VAL A 91 3.30 -18.05 27.64
N THR A 92 3.84 -17.68 26.48
CA THR A 92 4.82 -16.60 26.35
C THR A 92 4.22 -15.43 25.59
N VAL A 93 4.24 -14.24 26.20
CA VAL A 93 3.85 -12.98 25.55
C VAL A 93 5.10 -12.16 25.24
N VAL A 94 5.32 -11.86 23.96
CA VAL A 94 6.44 -11.03 23.50
C VAL A 94 5.94 -9.61 23.22
N GLU A 95 6.32 -8.65 24.07
CA GLU A 95 5.92 -7.24 23.92
C GLU A 95 6.98 -6.44 23.15
N PHE A 96 6.61 -5.97 21.96
CA PHE A 96 7.37 -4.94 21.25
C PHE A 96 6.93 -3.55 21.73
N PHE A 97 7.80 -2.85 22.42
CA PHE A 97 7.50 -1.52 22.94
C PHE A 97 8.63 -0.52 22.68
N ASP A 98 8.27 0.77 22.77
CA ASP A 98 9.21 1.89 22.76
C ASP A 98 8.94 2.75 23.99
N TYR A 99 9.98 3.07 24.76
CA TYR A 99 9.91 3.96 25.92
C TYR A 99 9.30 5.34 25.60
N ASN A 100 9.48 5.82 24.37
CA ASN A 100 8.94 7.10 23.93
C ASN A 100 7.46 7.02 23.53
N CYS A 101 6.92 5.82 23.27
CA CYS A 101 5.54 5.63 22.84
C CYS A 101 4.54 5.86 24.00
N PRO A 102 3.64 6.86 23.92
CA PRO A 102 2.65 7.12 24.96
C PRO A 102 1.59 6.01 25.10
N TYR A 103 1.36 5.21 24.04
CA TYR A 103 0.46 4.07 24.10
C TYR A 103 1.09 2.89 24.86
N CYS A 104 2.37 2.59 24.61
CA CYS A 104 3.11 1.58 25.38
C CYS A 104 3.14 1.92 26.87
N ARG A 105 3.38 3.19 27.23
CA ARG A 105 3.32 3.64 28.64
C ARG A 105 1.96 3.42 29.29
N ARG A 106 0.87 3.49 28.52
CA ARG A 106 -0.49 3.21 29.01
C ARG A 106 -0.80 1.71 29.08
N ALA A 107 -0.15 0.88 28.27
CA ALA A 107 -0.30 -0.57 28.30
C ALA A 107 0.44 -1.22 29.48
N LYS A 108 1.54 -0.63 29.95
CA LYS A 108 2.33 -1.13 31.09
C LYS A 108 1.50 -1.62 32.30
N PRO A 109 0.57 -0.85 32.87
CA PRO A 109 -0.22 -1.32 34.02
C PRO A 109 -1.11 -2.53 33.69
N GLU A 110 -1.54 -2.70 32.43
CA GLU A 110 -2.32 -3.87 32.01
C GLU A 110 -1.43 -5.12 31.92
N ILE A 111 -0.18 -4.98 31.46
CA ILE A 111 0.80 -6.08 31.48
C ILE A 111 1.12 -6.49 32.93
N GLU A 112 1.30 -5.52 33.84
CA GLU A 112 1.49 -5.80 35.26
C GLU A 112 0.28 -6.50 35.89
N ALA A 113 -0.94 -6.12 35.50
CA ALA A 113 -2.17 -6.77 35.94
C ALA A 113 -2.30 -8.21 35.39
N LEU A 114 -1.90 -8.45 34.14
CA LEU A 114 -1.87 -9.79 33.54
C LEU A 114 -0.95 -10.73 34.34
N LEU A 115 0.30 -10.32 34.58
CA LEU A 115 1.27 -11.11 35.33
C LEU A 115 0.83 -11.37 36.79
N ALA A 116 0.07 -10.44 37.38
CA ALA A 116 -0.47 -10.62 38.72
C ALA A 116 -1.69 -11.57 38.74
N ALA A 117 -2.47 -11.62 37.67
CA ALA A 117 -3.66 -12.45 37.55
C ALA A 117 -3.34 -13.89 37.14
N ASP A 118 -2.27 -14.08 36.37
CA ASP A 118 -1.84 -15.39 35.86
C ASP A 118 -0.34 -15.62 36.12
N PRO A 119 0.03 -16.47 37.10
CA PRO A 119 1.41 -16.76 37.43
C PRO A 119 2.10 -17.74 36.47
N ASP A 120 1.36 -18.32 35.51
CA ASP A 120 1.91 -19.24 34.50
C ASP A 120 2.24 -18.52 33.18
N VAL A 121 2.29 -17.17 33.17
CA VAL A 121 2.67 -16.28 32.05
C VAL A 121 4.02 -15.61 32.28
#